data_AF-A0A5C3QA59-F1
#
_entry.id   AF-A0A5C3QA59-F1
#
_cell.length_a   1.000
_cell.length_b   1.000
_cell.length_c   1.000
_cell.angle_alpha   90.00
_cell.angle_beta   90.00
_cell.angle_gamma   90.00
#
_symmetry.space_group_name_H-M   'P 1'
#
loop_
_entity.id
_entity.type
_entity.pdbx_description
1 polymer ?
#
loop_
_entity_poly.entity_id
_entity_poly.type
_entity_poly.pdbx_seq_one_letter_code
_entity_poly.pdbx_strand_id
1 'polypeptide(L)'
;MATPQDDKVFLRVVEDEERRLKVLHPTPEDLPGCMSVFDTYLSCNVLNSQVKSLYRYGEMASCAHKLDDFKFCMSLKSLAPERRRELWIQRQAEWWAHRRLGKSSEDVWEVRTEPLKNFPLPVIPGQHPSSSSQSIS
;
A
#
# COMPACT_ATOMS: atom_id res chain seq x y z
N MET A 1 14.50 5.60 -20.90
CA MET A 1 15.34 4.41 -20.64
C MET A 1 15.78 4.52 -19.19
N ALA A 2 15.56 3.49 -18.37
CA ALA A 2 16.07 3.47 -17.00
C ALA A 2 17.60 3.56 -17.02
N THR A 3 18.18 4.31 -16.09
CA THR A 3 19.62 4.43 -15.98
C THR A 3 20.19 3.32 -15.09
N PRO A 4 21.46 2.93 -15.26
CA PRO A 4 22.10 1.95 -14.37
C PRO A 4 22.10 2.35 -12.89
N GLN A 5 21.89 3.64 -12.60
CA GLN A 5 21.75 4.14 -11.24
C GLN A 5 20.37 3.83 -10.66
N ASP A 6 19.32 3.93 -11.47
CA ASP A 6 17.95 3.61 -11.07
C ASP A 6 17.81 2.13 -10.68
N ASP A 7 18.49 1.24 -11.42
CA ASP A 7 18.51 -0.20 -11.13
C ASP A 7 19.15 -0.49 -9.77
N LYS A 8 20.27 0.17 -9.44
CA LYS A 8 20.93 0.02 -8.13
C LYS A 8 20.06 0.53 -6.99
N VAL A 9 19.32 1.62 -7.20
CA VAL A 9 18.38 2.15 -6.21
C VAL A 9 17.23 1.17 -6.01
N PHE A 10 16.64 0.65 -7.11
CA PHE A 10 15.58 -0.35 -7.04
C PHE A 10 15.99 -1.58 -6.24
N LEU A 11 17.15 -2.17 -6.54
CA LEU A 11 17.66 -3.35 -5.84
C LEU A 11 17.84 -3.11 -4.33
N ARG A 12 18.33 -1.93 -3.92
CA ARG A 12 18.45 -1.57 -2.51
C ARG A 12 17.09 -1.48 -1.82
N VAL A 13 16.10 -0.87 -2.49
CA VAL A 13 14.73 -0.78 -1.95
C VAL A 13 14.10 -2.17 -1.83
N VAL A 14 14.32 -3.07 -2.80
CA VAL A 14 13.87 -4.46 -2.71
C VAL A 14 14.50 -5.16 -1.50
N GLU A 15 15.81 -5.02 -1.28
CA GLU A 15 16.49 -5.63 -0.13
C GLU A 15 15.92 -5.12 1.21
N ASP A 16 15.66 -3.82 1.31
CA ASP A 16 15.06 -3.22 2.49
C ASP A 16 13.61 -3.71 2.72
N GLU A 17 12.82 -3.86 1.65
CA GLU A 17 11.47 -4.44 1.73
C GLU A 17 11.48 -5.91 2.10
N GLU A 18 12.42 -6.70 1.57
CA GLU A 18 12.60 -8.09 2.00
C GLU A 18 12.94 -8.17 3.48
N ARG A 19 13.86 -7.33 3.97
CA ARG A 19 14.24 -7.28 5.39
C ARG A 19 13.02 -6.95 6.25
N ARG A 20 12.22 -5.96 5.85
CA ARG A 20 10.98 -5.57 6.52
C ARG A 20 9.97 -6.73 6.54
N LEU A 21 9.73 -7.38 5.41
CA LEU A 21 8.77 -8.48 5.27
C LEU A 21 9.21 -9.74 6.04
N LYS A 22 10.51 -10.05 6.09
CA LYS A 22 11.06 -11.15 6.91
C LYS A 22 10.82 -10.94 8.40
N VAL A 23 10.87 -9.69 8.88
CA VAL A 23 10.53 -9.33 10.26
C VAL A 23 9.03 -9.44 10.52
N LEU A 24 8.18 -9.06 9.55
CA LEU A 24 6.72 -9.13 9.68
C LEU A 24 6.16 -10.55 9.62
N HIS A 25 6.79 -11.43 8.85
CA HIS A 25 6.39 -12.82 8.69
C HIS A 25 7.56 -13.72 9.10
N PRO A 26 7.87 -13.87 10.39
CA PRO A 26 9.04 -14.64 10.82
C PRO A 26 8.94 -16.13 10.45
N THR A 27 7.75 -16.73 10.48
CA THR A 27 7.55 -18.17 10.16
C THR A 27 6.66 -18.35 8.92
N PRO A 28 6.64 -19.54 8.28
CA PRO A 28 5.78 -19.79 7.12
C PRO A 28 4.28 -19.81 7.45
N GLU A 29 3.91 -20.02 8.71
CA GLU A 29 2.51 -19.96 9.18
C GLU A 29 1.96 -18.53 9.23
N ASP A 30 2.85 -17.52 9.32
CA ASP A 30 2.46 -16.10 9.33
C ASP A 30 2.06 -15.56 7.95
N LEU A 31 2.20 -16.37 6.91
CA LEU A 31 1.84 -15.99 5.54
C LEU A 31 0.33 -16.08 5.32
N PRO A 32 -0.25 -15.18 4.51
CA PRO A 32 -1.64 -15.30 4.12
C PRO A 32 -1.88 -16.60 3.32
N GLY A 33 -2.92 -17.34 3.69
CA GLY A 33 -3.36 -18.50 2.92
C GLY A 33 -3.89 -18.09 1.54
N CYS A 34 -3.79 -18.97 0.53
CA CYS A 34 -4.21 -18.61 -0.83
C CYS A 34 -5.69 -18.21 -0.94
N MET A 35 -6.56 -18.75 -0.07
CA MET A 35 -7.97 -18.31 -0.02
C MET A 35 -8.11 -16.89 0.51
N SER A 36 -7.32 -16.46 1.50
CA SER A 36 -7.38 -15.07 1.97
C SER A 36 -6.86 -14.10 0.92
N VAL A 37 -5.86 -14.51 0.13
CA VAL A 37 -5.38 -13.74 -1.03
C VAL A 37 -6.48 -13.64 -2.10
N PHE A 38 -7.22 -14.72 -2.34
CA PHE A 38 -8.37 -14.72 -3.25
C PHE A 38 -9.50 -13.81 -2.75
N ASP A 39 -9.83 -13.86 -1.47
CA ASP A 39 -10.82 -12.97 -0.86
C ASP A 39 -10.41 -11.50 -1.01
N THR A 40 -9.11 -11.20 -0.92
CA THR A 40 -8.57 -9.86 -1.16
C THR A 40 -8.76 -9.39 -2.61
N TYR A 41 -8.67 -10.32 -3.58
CA TYR A 41 -9.00 -10.03 -4.98
C TYR A 41 -10.50 -9.77 -5.15
N LEU A 42 -11.36 -10.60 -4.58
CA LEU A 42 -12.82 -10.42 -4.65
C LEU A 42 -13.25 -9.11 -4.00
N SER A 43 -12.73 -8.79 -2.81
CA SER A 43 -13.04 -7.55 -2.08
C SER A 43 -12.60 -6.29 -2.82
N CYS A 44 -11.65 -6.40 -3.74
CA CYS A 44 -11.30 -5.31 -4.64
C CYS A 44 -12.40 -5.09 -5.70
N ASN A 45 -12.87 -6.18 -6.31
CA ASN A 45 -13.82 -6.13 -7.42
C ASN A 45 -15.27 -5.82 -7.02
N VAL A 46 -15.62 -5.90 -5.73
CA VAL A 46 -16.98 -5.56 -5.29
C VAL A 46 -17.34 -4.10 -5.59
N LEU A 47 -18.60 -3.87 -5.93
CA LEU A 47 -19.09 -2.55 -6.38
C LEU A 47 -18.78 -1.42 -5.40
N ASN A 48 -18.94 -1.65 -4.09
CA ASN A 48 -18.65 -0.65 -3.07
C ASN A 48 -17.18 -0.17 -3.12
N SER A 49 -16.24 -1.08 -3.32
CA SER A 49 -14.82 -0.75 -3.44
C SER A 49 -14.54 0.04 -4.72
N GLN A 50 -15.15 -0.37 -5.83
CA GLN A 50 -14.99 0.29 -7.12
C GLN A 50 -15.59 1.71 -7.13
N VAL A 51 -16.76 1.92 -6.51
CA VAL A 51 -17.39 3.24 -6.40
C VAL A 51 -16.52 4.20 -5.56
N LYS A 52 -15.94 3.72 -4.46
CA LYS A 52 -15.00 4.53 -3.66
C LYS A 52 -13.75 4.92 -4.43
N SER A 53 -13.20 4.01 -5.22
CA SER A 53 -12.06 4.31 -6.10
C SER A 53 -12.42 5.38 -7.13
N LEU A 54 -13.58 5.23 -7.78
CA LEU A 54 -14.07 6.19 -8.77
C LEU A 54 -14.25 7.58 -8.15
N TYR A 55 -14.83 7.67 -6.95
CA TYR A 55 -14.98 8.94 -6.23
C TYR A 55 -13.64 9.59 -5.87
N ARG A 56 -12.66 8.82 -5.38
CA ARG A 56 -11.40 9.36 -4.87
C ARG A 56 -10.38 9.68 -5.97
N TYR A 57 -10.30 8.84 -6.99
CA TYR A 57 -9.24 8.88 -8.01
C TYR A 57 -9.78 9.16 -9.41
N GLY A 58 -11.09 9.15 -9.62
CA GLY A 58 -11.70 9.34 -10.95
C GLY A 58 -11.67 8.10 -11.84
N GLU A 59 -11.20 6.96 -11.32
CA GLU A 59 -11.11 5.70 -12.06
C GLU A 59 -11.46 4.47 -11.21
N MET A 60 -11.92 3.43 -11.87
CA MET A 60 -12.12 2.11 -11.26
C MET A 60 -10.77 1.54 -10.81
N ALA A 61 -10.73 0.91 -9.63
CA ALA A 61 -9.50 0.33 -9.13
C ALA A 61 -9.02 -0.82 -10.02
N SER A 62 -7.70 -0.89 -10.25
CA SER A 62 -7.06 -2.01 -10.93
C SER A 62 -6.79 -3.16 -9.96
N CYS A 63 -7.58 -4.23 -10.09
CA CYS A 63 -7.50 -5.41 -9.23
C CYS A 63 -6.63 -6.55 -9.81
N ALA A 64 -6.04 -6.38 -10.99
CA ALA A 64 -5.30 -7.44 -11.70
C ALA A 64 -4.12 -8.01 -10.89
N HIS A 65 -3.32 -7.14 -10.24
CA HIS A 65 -2.19 -7.57 -9.41
C HIS A 65 -2.60 -8.55 -8.30
N LYS A 66 -3.80 -8.38 -7.72
CA LYS A 66 -4.31 -9.26 -6.66
C LYS A 66 -4.67 -10.65 -7.18
N LEU A 67 -5.16 -10.72 -8.42
CA LEU A 67 -5.39 -12.00 -9.08
C LEU A 67 -4.07 -12.70 -9.38
N ASP A 68 -3.04 -11.96 -9.76
CA ASP A 68 -1.71 -12.53 -10.00
C ASP A 68 -1.05 -12.99 -8.68
N ASP A 69 -1.29 -12.30 -7.57
CA ASP A 69 -0.94 -12.77 -6.21
C ASP A 69 -1.59 -14.11 -5.89
N PHE A 70 -2.89 -14.25 -6.17
CA PHE A 70 -3.59 -15.52 -5.99
C PHE A 70 -3.01 -16.64 -6.87
N LYS A 71 -2.82 -16.40 -8.17
CA LYS A 71 -2.26 -17.39 -9.10
C LYS A 71 -0.88 -17.87 -8.66
N PHE A 72 -0.04 -16.96 -8.20
CA PHE A 72 1.28 -17.31 -7.68
C PHE A 72 1.21 -18.07 -6.36
N CYS A 73 0.34 -17.68 -5.43
CA CYS A 73 0.15 -18.46 -4.20
C CYS A 73 -0.20 -19.92 -4.54
N MET A 74 -1.10 -20.12 -5.51
CA MET A 74 -1.48 -21.45 -5.98
C MET A 74 -0.31 -22.20 -6.63
N SER A 75 0.59 -21.53 -7.37
CA SER A 75 1.75 -22.18 -7.98
C SER A 75 2.81 -22.62 -6.96
N LEU A 76 2.87 -21.99 -5.78
CA LEU A 76 3.81 -22.35 -4.72
C LEU A 76 3.32 -23.46 -3.78
N LYS A 77 2.10 -23.98 -3.97
CA LYS A 77 1.46 -24.93 -3.04
C LYS A 77 2.22 -26.26 -2.89
N SER A 78 2.93 -26.70 -3.92
CA SER A 78 3.72 -27.94 -3.91
C SER A 78 5.12 -27.78 -3.30
N LEU A 79 5.56 -26.56 -3.01
CA LEU A 79 6.88 -26.29 -2.45
C LEU A 79 6.89 -26.47 -0.93
N ALA A 80 8.08 -26.74 -0.40
CA ALA A 80 8.37 -26.73 1.03
C ALA A 80 7.96 -25.37 1.66
N PRO A 81 7.49 -25.37 2.92
CA PRO A 81 6.93 -24.17 3.55
C PRO A 81 7.91 -23.00 3.60
N GLU A 82 9.18 -23.26 3.94
CA GLU A 82 10.22 -22.22 3.94
C GLU A 82 10.49 -21.67 2.54
N ARG A 83 10.56 -22.55 1.53
CA ARG A 83 10.80 -22.11 0.16
C ARG A 83 9.64 -21.28 -0.39
N ARG A 84 8.40 -21.65 -0.04
CA ARG A 84 7.21 -20.86 -0.35
C ARG A 84 7.29 -19.47 0.29
N ARG A 85 7.72 -19.41 1.56
CA ARG A 85 7.89 -18.15 2.28
C ARG A 85 8.89 -17.23 1.63
N GLU A 86 10.07 -17.74 1.30
CA GLU A 86 11.11 -16.95 0.62
C GLU A 86 10.60 -16.35 -0.69
N LEU A 87 10.00 -17.18 -1.56
CA LEU A 87 9.51 -16.75 -2.87
C LEU A 87 8.34 -15.77 -2.77
N TRP A 88 7.45 -15.97 -1.79
CA TRP A 88 6.38 -15.03 -1.50
C TRP A 88 6.92 -13.68 -1.06
N ILE A 89 7.84 -13.66 -0.09
CA ILE A 89 8.46 -12.43 0.42
C ILE A 89 9.19 -11.69 -0.70
N GLN A 90 9.99 -12.38 -1.51
CA GLN A 90 10.74 -11.78 -2.61
C GLN A 90 9.80 -11.06 -3.60
N ARG A 91 8.74 -11.74 -4.05
CA ARG A 91 7.78 -11.14 -4.99
C ARG A 91 7.06 -9.93 -4.38
N GLN A 92 6.68 -10.02 -3.11
CA GLN A 92 6.03 -8.91 -2.42
C GLN A 92 7.00 -7.73 -2.23
N ALA A 93 8.27 -7.99 -1.96
CA ALA A 93 9.30 -6.96 -1.84
C ALA A 93 9.50 -6.19 -3.14
N GLU A 94 9.54 -6.88 -4.28
CA GLU A 94 9.58 -6.26 -5.62
C GLU A 94 8.36 -5.36 -5.87
N TRP A 95 7.16 -5.84 -5.54
CA TRP A 95 5.93 -5.06 -5.68
C TRP A 95 5.94 -3.80 -4.80
N TRP A 96 6.34 -3.93 -3.53
CA TRP A 96 6.46 -2.80 -2.61
C TRP A 96 7.56 -1.83 -3.03
N ALA A 97 8.67 -2.31 -3.59
CA ALA A 97 9.73 -1.46 -4.10
C ALA A 97 9.26 -0.59 -5.27
N HIS A 98 8.53 -1.17 -6.23
CA HIS A 98 7.90 -0.41 -7.31
C HIS A 98 6.93 0.65 -6.77
N ARG A 99 6.17 0.32 -5.72
CA ARG A 99 5.22 1.25 -5.11
C ARG A 99 5.91 2.38 -4.36
N ARG A 100 7.00 2.10 -3.64
CA ARG A 100 7.79 3.09 -2.90
C ARG A 100 8.52 4.06 -3.81
N LEU A 101 9.00 3.58 -4.95
CA LEU A 101 9.66 4.40 -5.96
C LEU A 101 8.66 5.07 -6.94
N GLY A 102 7.38 4.75 -6.80
CA GLY A 102 6.31 5.48 -7.46
C GLY A 102 6.18 6.91 -6.93
N LYS A 103 5.34 7.70 -7.59
CA LYS A 103 5.12 9.10 -7.22
C LYS A 103 4.60 9.23 -5.79
N SER A 104 5.28 10.02 -4.97
CA SER A 104 4.94 10.32 -3.57
C SER A 104 4.53 11.78 -3.42
N SER A 105 3.83 12.12 -2.34
CA SER A 105 3.60 13.53 -1.98
C SER A 105 4.92 14.27 -1.71
N GLU A 106 5.93 13.54 -1.25
CA GLU A 106 7.28 14.06 -0.98
C GLU A 106 7.99 14.53 -2.26
N ASP A 107 7.55 14.09 -3.44
CA ASP A 107 8.08 14.58 -4.73
C ASP A 107 7.61 16.01 -5.04
N VAL A 108 6.55 16.47 -4.37
CA VAL A 108 5.92 17.77 -4.61
C VAL A 108 6.04 18.68 -3.39
N TRP A 109 6.06 18.11 -2.18
CA TRP A 109 6.03 18.83 -0.92
C TRP A 109 7.20 18.47 -0.04
N GLU A 110 7.97 19.48 0.36
CA GLU A 110 9.04 19.32 1.34
C GLU A 110 8.49 19.17 2.77
N VAL A 111 9.13 18.30 3.55
CA VAL A 111 8.78 18.11 4.96
C VAL A 111 9.10 19.38 5.74
N ARG A 112 8.13 19.87 6.53
CA ARG A 112 8.33 21.03 7.41
C ARG A 112 9.33 20.68 8.52
N THR A 113 10.35 21.51 8.67
CA THR A 113 11.33 21.42 9.77
C THR A 113 10.83 22.05 11.06
N GLU A 114 9.90 23.01 10.97
CA GLU A 114 9.34 23.74 12.11
C GLU A 114 7.82 23.59 12.18
N PRO A 115 7.26 23.51 13.41
CA PRO A 115 5.81 23.52 13.59
C PRO A 115 5.22 24.88 13.18
N LEU A 116 3.95 24.85 12.74
CA LEU A 116 3.23 26.07 12.40
C LEU A 116 3.06 26.94 13.65
N LYS A 117 3.41 28.22 13.56
CA LYS A 117 3.44 29.14 14.71
C LYS A 117 2.10 29.32 15.44
N ASN A 118 0.97 28.97 14.80
CA ASN A 118 -0.39 29.18 15.33
C ASN A 118 -1.34 28.01 14.99
N PHE A 119 -0.86 26.76 15.00
CA PHE A 119 -1.71 25.59 14.74
C PHE A 119 -1.50 24.48 15.79
N PRO A 120 -2.58 23.88 16.32
CA PRO A 120 -3.98 24.25 16.11
C PRO A 120 -4.29 25.65 16.66
N LEU A 121 -5.28 26.32 16.09
CA LEU A 121 -5.72 27.62 16.60
C LEU A 121 -6.08 27.47 18.09
N PRO A 122 -5.71 28.44 18.95
CA PRO A 122 -6.11 28.40 20.35
C PRO A 122 -7.62 28.32 20.45
N VAL A 123 -8.12 27.34 21.21
CA VAL A 123 -9.56 27.22 21.50
C VAL A 123 -9.95 28.42 22.34
N ILE A 124 -10.67 29.38 21.74
CA ILE A 124 -11.20 30.55 22.44
C ILE A 124 -12.43 30.11 23.24
N PRO A 125 -12.40 30.12 24.58
CA PRO A 125 -13.55 29.74 25.39
C PRO A 125 -14.74 30.67 25.07
N GLY A 126 -15.87 30.09 24.68
CA GLY A 126 -17.07 30.84 24.30
C GLY A 126 -17.24 31.11 22.80
N GLN A 127 -16.26 30.76 21.97
CA GLN A 127 -16.38 30.82 20.51
C GLN A 127 -16.42 29.41 19.93
N HIS A 128 -17.53 28.71 20.14
CA HIS A 128 -17.85 27.58 19.27
C HIS A 128 -18.07 28.16 17.87
N PRO A 129 -17.41 27.63 16.82
CA PRO A 129 -17.87 27.92 15.47
C PRO A 129 -19.30 27.38 15.42
N SER A 130 -20.28 28.29 15.32
CA SER A 130 -21.64 27.91 14.99
C SER A 130 -21.53 27.02 13.77
N SER A 131 -21.95 25.76 13.87
CA SER A 131 -22.10 24.91 12.71
C SER A 131 -23.01 25.67 11.75
N SER A 132 -22.45 26.22 10.68
CA SER A 132 -23.23 26.76 9.59
C SER A 132 -23.95 25.56 8.99
N SER A 133 -25.17 25.33 9.45
CA SER A 133 -26.14 24.46 8.80
C SER A 133 -26.39 25.06 7.42
N GLN A 134 -25.55 24.74 6.44
CA GLN A 134 -25.91 24.92 5.04
C GLN A 134 -26.91 23.81 4.71
N SER A 135 -28.19 24.14 4.87
CA SER A 135 -29.28 23.42 4.24
C SER A 135 -29.07 23.48 2.72
N ILE A 136 -28.78 22.33 2.10
CA ILE A 136 -28.84 22.16 0.66
C ILE A 136 -30.32 22.10 0.29
N SER A 137 -30.80 23.11 -0.45
CA SER A 137 -32.05 23.05 -1.22
C SER A 137 -31.78 22.59 -2.64
#